data_AF-A0A7Y3C5T4-F1
#
_entry.id   AF-A0A7Y3C5T4-F1
#
_cell.length_a   1.000
_cell.length_b   1.000
_cell.length_c   1.000
_cell.angle_alpha   90.00
_cell.angle_beta   90.00
_cell.angle_gamma   90.00
#
_symmetry.space_group_name_H-M   'P 1'
#
loop_
_entity.id
_entity.type
_entity.pdbx_description
1 polymer ?
#
loop_
_entity_poly.entity_id
_entity_poly.type
_entity_poly.pdbx_seq_one_letter_code
_entity_poly.pdbx_strand_id
1 'polypeptide(L)'
;MTNQKVFKPYIIFALLMFCASFIYAQEEEFFEEDDSVTNVFNYGMLVNVQTTETVRKGAFELRILHRFGELDLTDFKSSVVDEFLGFDGSANIRFGFHFGISDNFQIGIGRTKISKVFDFEGKYKLIKQKEFGGTPFSATLYFNTAVSTRSFPEVGPNEFFDDLETPFEYKFSHRFTYNMQFLVSRKFSDKFSLELNPGILVKN
;
A
#
# COMPACT_ATOMS: atom_id res chain seq x y z
N MET A 1 23.14 52.71 -26.45
CA MET A 1 23.87 51.84 -25.50
C MET A 1 22.84 51.21 -24.57
N THR A 2 22.43 49.98 -24.85
CA THR A 2 21.32 49.30 -24.15
C THR A 2 21.91 48.29 -23.17
N ASN A 3 21.74 48.56 -21.88
CA ASN A 3 22.35 47.80 -20.79
C ASN A 3 21.45 46.60 -20.44
N GLN A 4 21.73 45.42 -20.99
CA GLN A 4 20.98 44.21 -20.66
C GLN A 4 21.42 43.68 -19.28
N LYS A 5 20.50 43.76 -18.31
CA LYS A 5 20.69 43.15 -16.99
C LYS A 5 20.68 41.63 -17.14
N VAL A 6 21.84 40.99 -16.98
CA VAL A 6 21.99 39.54 -17.00
C VAL A 6 21.29 38.94 -15.78
N PHE A 7 20.22 38.19 -16.02
CA PHE A 7 19.49 37.48 -14.97
C PHE A 7 20.35 36.31 -14.48
N LYS A 8 20.63 36.25 -13.18
CA LYS A 8 21.54 35.27 -12.57
C LYS A 8 20.73 34.10 -11.99
N PRO A 9 20.60 32.96 -12.69
CA PRO A 9 19.67 31.88 -12.32
C PRO A 9 19.98 31.23 -10.97
N TYR A 10 21.23 31.30 -10.51
CA TYR A 10 21.66 30.79 -9.21
C TYR A 10 21.03 31.54 -8.03
N ILE A 11 20.61 32.80 -8.21
CA ILE A 11 19.92 33.57 -7.15
C ILE A 11 18.49 33.03 -6.96
N ILE A 12 17.79 32.70 -8.04
CA ILE A 12 16.46 32.08 -7.96
C ILE A 12 16.56 30.68 -7.31
N PHE A 13 17.57 29.90 -7.69
CA PHE A 13 17.78 28.57 -7.14
C PHE A 13 18.09 28.60 -5.63
N ALA A 14 18.92 29.55 -5.20
CA ALA A 14 19.19 29.77 -3.77
C ALA A 14 17.94 30.24 -3.01
N LEU A 15 17.09 31.08 -3.61
CA LEU A 15 15.84 31.53 -3.02
C LEU A 15 14.83 30.38 -2.87
N LEU A 16 14.74 29.50 -3.87
CA LEU A 16 13.89 28.31 -3.84
C LEU A 16 14.32 27.31 -2.75
N MET A 17 15.63 27.07 -2.61
CA MET A 17 16.20 26.24 -1.53
C MET A 17 15.91 26.84 -0.14
N PHE A 18 15.97 28.16 0.00
CA PHE A 18 15.66 28.84 1.25
C PHE A 18 14.18 28.74 1.63
N CYS A 19 13.26 28.89 0.67
CA CYS A 19 11.82 28.74 0.92
C CYS A 19 11.42 27.30 1.30
N ALA A 20 12.11 26.28 0.78
CA ALA A 20 11.85 24.88 1.14
C ALA A 20 12.23 24.53 2.59
N SER A 21 13.03 25.38 3.26
CA SER A 21 13.51 25.16 4.62
C SER A 21 12.46 25.49 5.71
N PHE A 22 11.33 26.11 5.33
CA PHE A 22 10.28 26.56 6.25
C PHE A 22 8.96 25.78 6.13
N ILE A 23 8.95 24.66 5.39
CA ILE A 23 7.78 23.78 5.33
C ILE A 23 7.79 22.91 6.59
N TYR A 24 7.19 23.43 7.66
CA TYR A 24 6.75 22.62 8.79
C TYR A 24 5.37 22.06 8.43
N ALA A 25 5.29 20.76 8.15
CA ALA A 25 4.02 20.06 8.13
C ALA A 25 3.53 19.95 9.58
N GLN A 26 2.49 20.69 9.94
CA GLN A 26 1.84 20.54 11.25
C GLN A 26 0.86 19.37 11.16
N GLU A 27 1.04 18.36 12.01
CA GLU A 27 -0.03 17.40 12.32
C GLU A 27 -1.07 18.14 13.17
N GLU A 28 -2.28 18.28 12.64
CA GLU A 28 -3.41 18.81 13.38
C GLU A 28 -3.89 17.73 14.35
N GLU A 29 -3.48 17.85 15.63
CA GLU A 29 -3.85 16.93 16.69
C GLU A 29 -5.31 17.21 17.09
N PHE A 30 -6.23 16.43 16.53
CA PHE A 30 -7.64 16.46 16.91
C PHE A 30 -7.77 15.80 18.29
N PHE A 31 -7.98 16.62 19.33
CA PHE A 31 -8.34 16.14 20.67
C PHE A 31 -9.76 15.57 20.64
N GLU A 32 -9.91 14.28 20.36
CA GLU A 32 -11.11 13.54 20.73
C GLU A 32 -11.01 13.11 22.20
N GLU A 33 -12.14 13.16 22.90
CA GLU A 33 -12.35 12.69 24.29
C GLU A 33 -12.24 11.14 24.41
N ASP A 34 -11.53 10.50 23.47
CA ASP A 34 -11.24 9.08 23.40
C ASP A 34 -9.78 8.88 23.80
N ASP A 35 -9.51 8.31 24.97
CA ASP A 35 -8.16 7.92 25.45
C ASP A 35 -7.49 6.85 24.55
N SER A 36 -8.01 6.61 23.35
CA SER A 36 -7.41 5.73 22.37
C SER A 36 -6.10 6.32 21.83
N VAL A 37 -5.09 5.47 21.73
CA VAL A 37 -3.85 5.81 21.05
C VAL A 37 -4.14 5.92 19.56
N THR A 38 -4.11 7.15 19.06
CA THR A 38 -4.21 7.43 17.63
C THR A 38 -2.86 7.24 16.95
N ASN A 39 -2.88 6.89 15.67
CA ASN A 39 -1.70 6.84 14.79
C ASN A 39 -0.58 5.93 15.34
N VAL A 40 -0.87 4.63 15.55
CA VAL A 40 0.22 3.65 15.75
C VAL A 40 1.13 3.64 14.51
N PHE A 41 0.49 3.81 13.35
CA PHE A 41 1.10 4.19 12.08
C PHE A 41 0.38 5.42 11.52
N ASN A 42 1.03 6.19 10.65
CA ASN A 42 0.42 7.39 10.07
C ASN A 42 -0.50 7.08 8.88
N TYR A 43 -0.50 5.84 8.39
CA TYR A 43 -1.24 5.45 7.20
C TYR A 43 -1.73 4.00 7.28
N GLY A 44 -2.78 3.68 6.51
CA GLY A 44 -3.39 2.35 6.45
C GLY A 44 -2.51 1.25 5.85
N MET A 45 -1.29 1.57 5.43
CA MET A 45 -0.33 0.63 4.86
C MET A 45 1.10 1.18 4.99
N LEU A 46 2.04 0.29 5.29
CA LEU A 46 3.47 0.57 5.34
C LEU A 46 4.17 -0.23 4.25
N VAL A 47 4.65 0.45 3.21
CA VAL A 47 5.24 -0.17 2.01
C VAL A 47 4.25 -1.14 1.33
N ASN A 48 4.32 -2.44 1.64
CA ASN A 48 3.42 -3.47 1.09
C ASN A 48 2.55 -4.13 2.17
N VAL A 49 2.71 -3.73 3.44
CA VAL A 49 2.09 -4.35 4.60
C VAL A 49 0.90 -3.50 5.04
N GLN A 50 -0.26 -4.13 5.28
CA GLN A 50 -1.44 -3.43 5.77
C GLN A 50 -1.27 -3.11 7.25
N THR A 51 -1.53 -1.88 7.67
CA THR A 51 -1.48 -1.53 9.10
C THR A 51 -2.82 -1.75 9.79
N THR A 52 -2.85 -1.73 11.11
CA THR A 52 -4.09 -1.69 11.89
C THR A 52 -4.91 -0.42 11.66
N GLU A 53 -4.39 0.59 10.94
CA GLU A 53 -5.10 1.83 10.72
C GLU A 53 -6.16 1.75 9.61
N THR A 54 -7.26 2.48 9.85
CA THR A 54 -8.45 2.55 9.01
C THR A 54 -8.68 4.00 8.55
N VAL A 55 -9.23 4.16 7.35
CA VAL A 55 -9.69 5.46 6.86
C VAL A 55 -10.82 5.97 7.77
N ARG A 56 -10.73 7.25 8.19
CA ARG A 56 -11.73 7.90 9.05
C ARG A 56 -13.13 7.87 8.43
N LYS A 57 -14.16 7.89 9.29
CA LYS A 57 -15.56 7.89 8.85
C LYS A 57 -15.84 9.01 7.84
N GLY A 58 -16.45 8.64 6.72
CA GLY A 58 -16.83 9.57 5.64
C GLY A 58 -15.67 10.07 4.78
N ALA A 59 -14.42 9.70 5.11
CA ALA A 59 -13.26 10.13 4.34
C ALA A 59 -13.01 9.20 3.13
N PHE A 60 -12.48 9.79 2.07
CA PHE A 60 -12.03 9.09 0.88
C PHE A 60 -10.51 9.11 0.82
N GLU A 61 -9.91 7.97 0.50
CA GLU A 61 -8.48 7.83 0.30
C GLU A 61 -8.23 7.29 -1.12
N LEU A 62 -7.55 8.10 -1.94
CA LEU A 62 -6.97 7.65 -3.20
C LEU A 62 -5.52 7.25 -2.96
N ARG A 63 -5.24 5.96 -3.13
CA ARG A 63 -3.92 5.37 -2.93
C ARG A 63 -3.30 4.98 -4.26
N ILE A 64 -2.23 5.66 -4.66
CA ILE A 64 -1.46 5.34 -5.87
C ILE A 64 -0.14 4.71 -5.44
N LEU A 65 -0.01 3.41 -5.68
CA LEU A 65 1.20 2.64 -5.42
C LEU A 65 2.01 2.54 -6.71
N HIS A 66 3.12 3.24 -6.79
CA HIS A 66 4.10 3.08 -7.85
C HIS A 66 5.27 2.25 -7.34
N ARG A 67 5.39 1.00 -7.80
CA ARG A 67 6.54 0.14 -7.47
C ARG A 67 7.52 0.16 -8.63
N PHE A 68 8.76 0.50 -8.32
CA PHE A 68 9.88 0.55 -9.26
C PHE A 68 10.35 -0.86 -9.63
N GLY A 69 11.14 -0.94 -10.71
CA GLY A 69 11.71 -2.18 -11.20
C GLY A 69 12.64 -2.85 -10.20
N GLU A 70 12.89 -4.14 -10.40
CA GLU A 70 13.88 -4.86 -9.61
C GLU A 70 15.28 -4.34 -9.92
N LEU A 71 16.12 -4.33 -8.90
CA LEU A 71 17.53 -3.95 -9.01
C LEU A 71 18.35 -5.22 -9.23
N ASP A 72 18.96 -5.36 -10.41
CA ASP A 72 19.93 -6.44 -10.63
C ASP A 72 21.26 -6.09 -9.93
N LEU A 73 21.54 -6.79 -8.83
CA LEU A 73 22.77 -6.60 -8.03
C LEU A 73 24.00 -7.26 -8.67
N THR A 74 23.83 -8.07 -9.71
CA THR A 74 24.93 -8.74 -10.40
C THR A 74 25.57 -7.87 -11.48
N ASP A 75 24.81 -6.94 -12.08
CA ASP A 75 25.31 -5.87 -12.94
C ASP A 75 25.01 -4.49 -12.33
N PHE A 76 25.82 -4.12 -11.34
CA PHE A 76 25.68 -2.85 -10.64
C PHE A 76 25.79 -1.62 -11.58
N LYS A 77 26.52 -1.73 -12.70
CA LYS A 77 26.68 -0.60 -13.61
C LYS A 77 25.40 -0.35 -14.40
N SER A 78 24.84 -1.41 -15.00
CA SER A 78 23.58 -1.33 -15.74
C SER A 78 22.42 -0.90 -14.82
N SER A 79 22.28 -1.53 -13.65
CA SER A 79 21.17 -1.26 -12.73
C SER A 79 21.18 0.13 -12.09
N VAL A 80 22.35 0.71 -11.86
CA VAL A 80 22.48 2.04 -11.20
C VAL A 80 22.47 3.17 -12.22
N VAL A 81 23.15 3.00 -13.35
CA VAL A 81 23.36 4.09 -14.32
C VAL A 81 22.32 4.04 -15.44
N ASP A 82 22.03 2.86 -15.98
CA ASP A 82 21.17 2.74 -17.17
C ASP A 82 19.69 2.58 -16.79
N GLU A 83 19.39 1.87 -15.69
CA GLU A 83 18.02 1.71 -15.16
C GLU A 83 17.68 2.67 -14.01
N PHE A 84 18.59 3.61 -13.72
CA PHE A 84 18.50 4.58 -12.63
C PHE A 84 17.99 3.95 -11.33
N LEU A 85 18.71 2.99 -10.75
CA LEU A 85 18.30 2.30 -9.53
C LEU A 85 16.90 1.62 -9.60
N GLY A 86 16.48 1.17 -10.79
CA GLY A 86 15.17 0.58 -11.03
C GLY A 86 14.04 1.60 -11.23
N PHE A 87 14.32 2.91 -11.13
CA PHE A 87 13.35 3.97 -11.39
C PHE A 87 12.89 3.98 -12.85
N ASP A 88 13.76 3.63 -13.79
CA ASP A 88 13.46 3.56 -15.23
C ASP A 88 12.95 2.18 -15.68
N GLY A 89 12.89 1.21 -14.75
CA GLY A 89 12.40 -0.15 -14.99
C GLY A 89 10.89 -0.25 -15.17
N SER A 90 10.41 -1.46 -15.50
CA SER A 90 8.97 -1.72 -15.66
C SER A 90 8.21 -1.54 -14.34
N ALA A 91 7.54 -0.40 -14.18
CA ALA A 91 6.76 -0.12 -12.98
C ALA A 91 5.48 -0.96 -12.86
N ASN A 92 5.21 -1.44 -11.64
CA ASN A 92 3.94 -2.01 -11.24
C ASN A 92 3.12 -0.98 -10.47
N ILE A 93 2.02 -0.53 -11.09
CA ILE A 93 1.16 0.52 -10.55
C ILE A 93 -0.13 -0.10 -10.02
N ARG A 94 -0.55 0.28 -8.81
CA ARG A 94 -1.91 0.04 -8.30
C ARG A 94 -2.60 1.35 -7.98
N PHE A 95 -3.82 1.49 -8.47
CA PHE A 95 -4.77 2.52 -8.05
C PHE A 95 -5.75 1.89 -7.06
N GLY A 96 -5.85 2.44 -5.85
CA GLY A 96 -6.78 2.03 -4.82
C GLY A 96 -7.68 3.19 -4.42
N PHE A 97 -8.97 2.92 -4.27
CA PHE A 97 -9.94 3.85 -3.73
C PHE A 97 -10.54 3.24 -2.48
N HIS A 98 -10.38 3.92 -1.34
CA HIS A 98 -10.84 3.43 -0.05
C HIS A 98 -11.79 4.46 0.56
N PHE A 99 -12.80 3.96 1.27
CA PHE A 99 -13.81 4.77 1.93
C PHE A 99 -14.05 4.27 3.35
N GLY A 100 -13.95 5.19 4.32
CA GLY A 100 -14.25 4.89 5.73
C GLY A 100 -15.76 4.90 5.97
N ILE A 101 -16.36 3.72 6.15
CA ILE A 101 -17.77 3.60 6.53
C ILE A 101 -17.97 4.07 7.97
N SER A 102 -17.00 3.77 8.84
CA SER A 102 -16.88 4.27 10.22
C SER A 102 -15.41 4.38 10.59
N ASP A 103 -15.09 4.95 11.75
CA ASP A 103 -13.69 5.06 12.20
C ASP A 103 -13.02 3.70 12.42
N ASN A 104 -13.82 2.63 12.54
CA ASN A 104 -13.35 1.27 12.69
C ASN A 104 -13.56 0.40 11.45
N PHE A 105 -14.21 0.88 10.39
CA PHE A 105 -14.52 0.06 9.22
C PHE A 105 -14.32 0.83 7.92
N GLN A 106 -13.49 0.28 7.05
CA GLN A 106 -13.32 0.77 5.69
C GLN A 106 -13.57 -0.34 4.68
N ILE A 107 -13.94 0.08 3.47
CA ILE A 107 -13.95 -0.74 2.27
C ILE A 107 -13.10 -0.07 1.20
N GLY A 108 -12.65 -0.83 0.22
CA GLY A 108 -11.93 -0.28 -0.91
C GLY A 108 -12.00 -1.17 -2.15
N ILE A 109 -11.67 -0.56 -3.28
CA ILE A 109 -11.49 -1.24 -4.56
C ILE A 109 -10.16 -0.84 -5.17
N GLY A 110 -9.54 -1.78 -5.88
CA GLY A 110 -8.21 -1.61 -6.45
C GLY A 110 -8.12 -2.11 -7.87
N ARG A 111 -7.19 -1.52 -8.64
CA ARG A 111 -6.75 -2.00 -9.94
C ARG A 111 -5.23 -2.02 -9.98
N THR A 112 -4.66 -3.20 -10.17
CA THR A 112 -3.20 -3.41 -10.22
C THR A 112 -2.76 -3.79 -11.63
N LYS A 113 -1.86 -3.01 -12.23
CA LYS A 113 -1.36 -3.20 -13.61
C LYS A 113 -0.85 -4.62 -13.84
N ILE A 114 0.00 -5.15 -12.95
CA ILE A 114 0.49 -6.52 -13.07
C ILE A 114 -0.66 -7.53 -12.99
N SER A 115 -0.62 -8.55 -13.86
CA SER A 115 -1.65 -9.59 -14.00
C SER A 115 -3.09 -9.08 -14.25
N LYS A 116 -3.25 -7.78 -14.54
CA LYS A 116 -4.54 -7.14 -14.82
C LYS A 116 -5.60 -7.44 -13.75
N VAL A 117 -5.23 -7.27 -12.47
CA VAL A 117 -6.07 -7.66 -11.33
C VAL A 117 -6.94 -6.50 -10.88
N PHE A 118 -8.24 -6.77 -10.71
CA PHE A 118 -9.14 -5.93 -9.91
C PHE A 118 -9.30 -6.57 -8.53
N ASP A 119 -9.40 -5.74 -7.49
CA ASP A 119 -9.55 -6.24 -6.13
C ASP A 119 -10.58 -5.42 -5.33
N PHE A 120 -11.21 -6.08 -4.37
CA PHE A 120 -12.05 -5.47 -3.34
C PHE A 120 -11.45 -5.80 -1.99
N GLU A 121 -11.39 -4.83 -1.10
CA GLU A 121 -10.84 -4.97 0.23
C GLU A 121 -11.77 -4.42 1.30
N GLY A 122 -11.66 -4.99 2.50
CA GLY A 122 -12.33 -4.53 3.71
C GLY A 122 -11.35 -4.59 4.86
N LYS A 123 -11.41 -3.59 5.75
CA LYS A 123 -10.60 -3.58 6.96
C LYS A 123 -11.45 -3.14 8.14
N TYR A 124 -11.43 -3.94 9.20
CA TYR A 124 -12.25 -3.74 10.40
C TYR A 124 -11.41 -3.76 11.67
N LYS A 125 -11.29 -2.60 12.32
CA LYS A 125 -10.56 -2.40 13.56
C LYS A 125 -11.40 -2.93 14.73
N LEU A 126 -10.95 -4.04 15.31
CA LEU A 126 -11.62 -4.74 16.41
C LEU A 126 -11.33 -4.07 17.76
N ILE A 127 -10.07 -3.67 17.94
CA ILE A 127 -9.53 -3.19 19.20
C ILE A 127 -8.65 -1.98 18.91
N LYS A 128 -8.83 -0.91 19.69
CA LYS A 128 -7.94 0.25 19.73
C LYS A 128 -7.08 0.16 20.99
N GLN A 129 -5.78 0.38 20.85
CA GLN A 129 -4.90 0.62 22.00
C GLN A 129 -5.41 1.87 22.76
N LYS A 130 -5.33 1.86 24.08
CA LYS A 130 -5.68 3.00 24.94
C LYS A 130 -4.51 3.41 25.83
N GLU A 131 -4.44 4.70 26.13
CA GLU A 131 -3.58 5.23 27.18
C GLU A 131 -4.11 4.85 28.58
N PHE A 132 -3.23 4.86 29.59
CA PHE A 132 -3.57 4.72 31.02
C PHE A 132 -4.39 3.46 31.43
N GLY A 133 -3.86 2.26 31.17
CA GLY A 133 -4.35 1.02 31.81
C GLY A 133 -5.55 0.37 31.12
N GLY A 134 -5.94 0.86 29.93
CA GLY A 134 -6.89 0.19 29.04
C GLY A 134 -6.27 -0.94 28.22
N THR A 135 -6.75 -1.11 26.99
CA THR A 135 -6.26 -2.17 26.10
C THR A 135 -4.85 -1.85 25.58
N PRO A 136 -3.86 -2.75 25.72
CA PRO A 136 -2.45 -2.40 25.47
C PRO A 136 -2.00 -2.55 24.01
N PHE A 137 -2.90 -2.91 23.09
CA PHE A 137 -2.60 -3.10 21.67
C PHE A 137 -3.82 -2.78 20.80
N SER A 138 -3.57 -2.55 19.52
CA SER A 138 -4.60 -2.44 18.49
C SER A 138 -4.70 -3.74 17.69
N ALA A 139 -5.90 -4.14 17.31
CA ALA A 139 -6.12 -5.33 16.48
C ALA A 139 -7.14 -5.07 15.39
N THR A 140 -6.87 -5.58 14.19
CA THR A 140 -7.65 -5.30 12.99
C THR A 140 -7.73 -6.52 12.08
N LEU A 141 -8.90 -6.78 11.51
CA LEU A 141 -9.07 -7.77 10.45
C LEU A 141 -8.97 -7.09 9.10
N TYR A 142 -8.23 -7.71 8.18
CA TYR A 142 -8.14 -7.29 6.79
C TYR A 142 -8.55 -8.45 5.89
N PHE A 143 -9.40 -8.15 4.92
CA PHE A 143 -9.86 -9.06 3.89
C PHE A 143 -9.63 -8.42 2.52
N ASN A 144 -9.20 -9.22 1.56
CA ASN A 144 -9.10 -8.83 0.17
C ASN A 144 -9.50 -10.00 -0.73
N THR A 145 -10.30 -9.70 -1.74
CA THR A 145 -10.61 -10.61 -2.83
C THR A 145 -10.18 -9.96 -4.14
N ALA A 146 -9.48 -10.72 -4.96
CA ALA A 146 -8.89 -10.25 -6.20
C ALA A 146 -9.35 -11.15 -7.35
N VAL A 147 -9.58 -10.55 -8.53
CA VAL A 147 -9.95 -11.24 -9.77
C VAL A 147 -8.99 -10.84 -10.90
N SER A 148 -8.35 -11.83 -11.51
CA SER A 148 -7.49 -11.62 -12.69
C SER A 148 -8.31 -11.53 -13.98
N THR A 149 -8.08 -10.48 -14.77
CA THR A 149 -8.69 -10.30 -16.11
C THR A 149 -7.76 -10.72 -17.25
N ARG A 150 -6.60 -11.31 -16.94
CA ARG A 150 -5.68 -11.86 -17.95
C ARG A 150 -6.30 -13.10 -18.61
N SER A 151 -6.06 -13.32 -19.90
CA SER A 151 -6.38 -14.61 -20.54
C SER A 151 -5.67 -15.75 -19.81
N PHE A 152 -6.34 -16.89 -19.70
CA PHE A 152 -5.69 -18.09 -19.20
C PHE A 152 -4.57 -18.52 -20.15
N PRO A 153 -3.48 -19.13 -19.63
CA PRO A 153 -2.46 -19.71 -20.49
C PRO A 153 -3.05 -20.90 -21.26
N GLU A 154 -2.40 -21.26 -22.37
CA GLU A 154 -2.76 -22.45 -23.12
C GLU A 154 -2.55 -23.70 -22.25
N VAL A 155 -3.53 -24.61 -22.30
CA VAL A 155 -3.44 -25.89 -21.61
C VAL A 155 -2.78 -26.90 -22.56
N GLY A 156 -1.70 -27.52 -22.10
CA GLY A 156 -0.96 -28.52 -22.87
C GLY A 156 -1.72 -29.86 -22.97
N PRO A 157 -1.36 -30.72 -23.93
CA PRO A 157 -2.05 -32.01 -24.14
C PRO A 157 -1.86 -33.02 -22.99
N ASN A 158 -0.92 -32.77 -22.08
CA ASN A 158 -0.59 -33.66 -20.95
C ASN A 158 -0.99 -33.06 -19.58
N GLU A 159 -1.82 -32.02 -19.57
CA GLU A 159 -2.34 -31.41 -18.35
C GLU A 159 -3.72 -32.03 -18.04
N PHE A 160 -3.79 -32.79 -16.96
CA PHE A 160 -5.01 -33.47 -16.51
C PHE A 160 -5.34 -33.04 -15.06
N PHE A 161 -6.59 -33.23 -14.66
CA PHE A 161 -6.95 -33.16 -13.24
C PHE A 161 -6.35 -34.34 -12.46
N ASP A 162 -6.55 -34.37 -11.14
CA ASP A 162 -5.99 -35.39 -10.23
C ASP A 162 -6.43 -36.83 -10.56
N ASP A 163 -7.48 -36.97 -11.37
CA ASP A 163 -7.95 -38.26 -11.90
C ASP A 163 -7.07 -38.83 -13.02
N LEU A 164 -6.13 -38.04 -13.56
CA LEU A 164 -5.24 -38.39 -14.68
C LEU A 164 -5.98 -38.81 -15.97
N GLU A 165 -7.28 -38.54 -16.06
CA GLU A 165 -8.14 -38.93 -17.17
C GLU A 165 -8.83 -37.71 -17.80
N THR A 166 -9.23 -36.74 -16.98
CA THR A 166 -9.95 -35.56 -17.45
C THR A 166 -8.97 -34.45 -17.84
N PRO A 167 -8.94 -33.98 -19.10
CA PRO A 167 -8.09 -32.87 -19.50
C PRO A 167 -8.37 -31.63 -18.65
N PHE A 168 -7.30 -30.97 -18.21
CA PHE A 168 -7.41 -29.77 -17.40
C PHE A 168 -8.10 -28.64 -18.18
N GLU A 169 -8.99 -27.92 -17.52
CA GLU A 169 -9.60 -26.72 -18.09
C GLU A 169 -9.69 -25.63 -17.02
N TYR A 170 -9.28 -24.41 -17.41
CA TYR A 170 -9.41 -23.27 -16.54
C TYR A 170 -10.87 -22.83 -16.39
N LYS A 171 -11.35 -22.79 -15.16
CA LYS A 171 -12.67 -22.26 -14.80
C LYS A 171 -12.55 -20.80 -14.38
N PHE A 172 -13.65 -20.04 -14.48
CA PHE A 172 -13.69 -18.65 -14.00
C PHE A 172 -13.29 -18.53 -12.51
N SER A 173 -13.54 -19.56 -11.70
CA SER A 173 -13.11 -19.64 -10.31
C SER A 173 -11.59 -19.54 -10.12
N HIS A 174 -10.79 -20.03 -11.06
CA HIS A 174 -9.31 -19.97 -11.02
C HIS A 174 -8.76 -18.54 -11.24
N ARG A 175 -9.64 -17.56 -11.42
CA ARG A 175 -9.26 -16.13 -11.48
C ARG A 175 -9.19 -15.49 -10.11
N PHE A 176 -9.78 -16.12 -9.09
CA PHE A 176 -9.95 -15.54 -7.77
C PHE A 176 -8.76 -15.82 -6.85
N THR A 177 -8.40 -14.81 -6.08
CA THR A 177 -7.44 -14.91 -4.98
C THR A 177 -8.05 -14.25 -3.75
N TYR A 178 -7.87 -14.87 -2.59
CA TYR A 178 -8.35 -14.38 -1.31
C TYR A 178 -7.17 -14.18 -0.38
N ASN A 179 -7.10 -13.02 0.26
CA ASN A 179 -6.09 -12.71 1.27
C ASN A 179 -6.81 -12.26 2.55
N MET A 180 -6.49 -12.92 3.65
CA MET A 180 -7.04 -12.61 4.97
C MET A 180 -5.88 -12.41 5.93
N GLN A 181 -5.91 -11.31 6.69
CA GLN A 181 -4.87 -10.98 7.65
C GLN A 181 -5.49 -10.56 8.98
N PHE A 182 -4.86 -10.99 10.06
CA PHE A 182 -5.11 -10.48 11.40
C PHE A 182 -3.93 -9.61 11.79
N LEU A 183 -4.18 -8.32 11.95
CA LEU A 183 -3.16 -7.30 12.17
C LEU A 183 -3.16 -6.95 13.64
N VAL A 184 -2.01 -7.00 14.30
CA VAL A 184 -1.85 -6.64 15.71
C VAL A 184 -0.70 -5.68 15.83
N SER A 185 -0.96 -4.48 16.35
CA SER A 185 0.06 -3.46 16.53
C SER A 185 0.09 -2.91 17.95
N ARG A 186 1.24 -2.38 18.34
CA ARG A 186 1.41 -1.63 19.59
C ARG A 186 2.36 -0.47 19.39
N LYS A 187 1.95 0.72 19.79
CA LYS A 187 2.82 1.87 19.96
C LYS A 187 3.44 1.79 21.37
N PHE A 188 4.76 1.71 21.45
CA PHE A 188 5.49 1.67 22.72
C PHE A 188 5.96 3.07 23.14
N SER A 189 6.22 3.93 22.17
CA SER A 189 6.60 5.34 22.34
C SER A 189 6.35 6.09 21.03
N ASP A 190 6.50 7.41 21.02
CA ASP A 190 6.40 8.23 19.80
C ASP A 190 7.45 7.89 18.73
N LYS A 191 8.52 7.19 19.11
CA LYS A 191 9.61 6.80 18.20
C LYS A 191 9.56 5.34 17.79
N PHE A 192 8.70 4.53 18.43
CA PHE A 192 8.71 3.09 18.22
C PHE A 192 7.30 2.48 18.33
N SER A 193 6.88 1.90 17.20
CA SER A 193 5.69 1.06 17.05
C SER A 193 6.10 -0.28 16.43
N LEU A 194 5.40 -1.34 16.81
CA LEU A 194 5.59 -2.68 16.26
C LEU A 194 4.25 -3.21 15.73
N GLU A 195 4.28 -3.98 14.66
CA GLU A 195 3.12 -4.69 14.14
C GLU A 195 3.48 -6.10 13.68
N LEU A 196 2.51 -7.01 13.85
CA LEU A 196 2.51 -8.37 13.35
C LEU A 196 1.29 -8.58 12.47
N ASN A 197 1.48 -9.25 11.34
CA ASN A 197 0.48 -9.37 10.28
C ASN A 197 0.33 -10.83 9.83
N PRO A 198 0.01 -11.78 10.73
CA PRO A 198 -0.31 -13.14 10.32
C PRO A 198 -1.45 -13.13 9.31
N GLY A 199 -1.29 -13.91 8.24
CA GLY A 199 -2.28 -13.97 7.18
C GLY A 199 -2.21 -15.25 6.37
N ILE A 200 -3.29 -15.50 5.63
CA ILE A 200 -3.43 -16.62 4.71
C ILE A 200 -3.78 -16.07 3.33
N LEU A 201 -3.10 -16.62 2.32
CA LEU A 201 -3.36 -16.36 0.92
C LEU A 201 -3.85 -17.64 0.27
N VAL A 202 -5.06 -17.61 -0.27
CA VAL A 202 -5.67 -18.71 -1.00
C VAL A 202 -5.80 -18.30 -2.47
N LYS A 203 -5.25 -19.11 -3.36
CA LYS A 203 -5.43 -18.96 -4.81
C LYS A 203 -6.21 -20.18 -5.30
N ASN A 204 -7.28 -19.91 -6.04
CA ASN A 204 -8.06 -20.94 -6.71
C ASN A 204 -7.45 -21.29 -8.06
#